data_AF-A0AA37BDS0-F1
#
_entry.id   AF-A0AA37BDS0-F1
#
_cell.length_a   1.000
_cell.length_b   1.000
_cell.length_c   1.000
_cell.angle_alpha   90.00
_cell.angle_beta   90.00
_cell.angle_gamma   90.00
#
_symmetry.space_group_name_H-M   'P 1'
#
loop_
_entity.id
_entity.type
_entity.pdbx_description
1 polymer ?
#
loop_
_entity_poly.entity_id
_entity_poly.type
_entity_poly.pdbx_seq_one_letter_code
_entity_poly.pdbx_strand_id
1 'polypeptide(L)'
;MPCASAFCGKVWMPVDFPGRVVFGVGCEARPGESYAEVDFDDPEGAEALSGYTSRGKTVAAVRAELRRRGLRADHRLLWRYPDGGFADQPVPAGSIEDGWIVAGSRPRSSVAVDLFVILGPGAGPAPDPRKATAPPRWYDAAG
;
A
#
# COMPACT_ATOMS: atom_id res chain seq x y z
N MET A 1 -18.49 31.93 4.88
CA MET A 1 -18.42 30.55 5.43
C MET A 1 -17.71 29.70 4.39
N PRO A 2 -16.56 29.08 4.70
CA PRO A 2 -15.91 28.18 3.76
C PRO A 2 -16.69 26.86 3.72
N CYS A 3 -16.85 26.31 2.52
CA CYS A 3 -17.55 25.06 2.25
C CYS A 3 -16.98 23.90 3.08
N ALA A 4 -17.86 23.15 3.74
CA ALA A 4 -17.54 21.85 4.30
C ALA A 4 -17.60 20.79 3.18
N SER A 5 -16.60 20.78 2.29
CA SER A 5 -16.35 19.65 1.41
C SER A 5 -15.13 18.89 1.93
N ALA A 6 -15.20 17.56 1.99
CA ALA A 6 -14.14 16.68 2.47
C ALA A 6 -12.88 16.66 1.56
N PHE A 7 -12.89 17.39 0.45
CA PHE A 7 -11.81 17.46 -0.51
C PHE A 7 -11.63 18.90 -1.01
N CYS A 8 -10.39 19.39 -1.01
CA CYS A 8 -9.98 20.67 -1.57
C CYS A 8 -8.85 20.43 -2.58
N GLY A 9 -9.17 20.47 -3.87
CA GLY A 9 -8.17 20.42 -4.95
C GLY A 9 -7.82 21.84 -5.44
N LYS A 10 -6.53 22.13 -5.62
CA LYS A 10 -6.06 23.37 -6.23
C LYS A 10 -5.32 23.06 -7.53
N VAL A 11 -5.76 23.69 -8.61
CA VAL A 11 -5.16 23.54 -9.94
C VAL A 11 -4.71 24.91 -10.44
N TRP A 12 -3.50 24.96 -10.99
CA TRP A 12 -2.97 26.12 -11.68
C TRP A 12 -2.88 25.81 -13.17
N MET A 13 -3.33 26.74 -14.01
CA MET A 13 -3.34 26.57 -15.47
C MET A 13 -2.82 27.85 -16.14
N PRO A 14 -2.05 27.74 -17.25
CA PRO A 14 -1.69 28.87 -18.07
C PRO A 14 -2.93 29.62 -18.55
N VAL A 15 -2.84 30.95 -18.59
CA VAL A 15 -3.95 31.82 -19.01
C VAL A 15 -4.36 31.62 -20.47
N ASP A 16 -3.48 31.03 -21.27
CA ASP A 16 -3.60 30.80 -22.71
C ASP A 16 -3.82 29.32 -23.07
N PHE A 17 -4.17 28.47 -22.09
CA PHE A 17 -4.44 27.06 -22.36
C PHE A 17 -5.60 26.89 -23.36
N PRO A 18 -5.35 26.38 -24.59
CA PRO A 18 -6.34 26.37 -25.67
C PRO A 18 -7.27 25.14 -25.62
N GLY A 19 -7.05 24.24 -24.66
CA GLY A 19 -7.70 22.93 -24.59
C GLY A 19 -8.87 22.85 -23.60
N ARG A 20 -9.47 21.66 -23.52
CA ARG A 20 -10.48 21.31 -22.52
C ARG A 20 -9.83 20.60 -21.34
N VAL A 21 -10.09 21.06 -20.12
CA VAL A 21 -9.74 20.34 -18.90
C VAL A 21 -10.95 19.55 -18.41
N VAL A 22 -10.75 18.26 -18.12
CA VAL A 22 -11.76 17.39 -17.54
C VAL A 22 -11.21 16.85 -16.22
N PHE A 23 -11.93 17.12 -15.13
CA PHE A 23 -11.63 16.57 -13.82
C PHE A 23 -12.55 15.39 -13.55
N GLY A 24 -11.97 14.22 -13.32
CA GLY A 24 -12.68 13.07 -12.77
C GLY A 24 -12.42 13.00 -11.27
N VAL A 25 -13.47 13.13 -10.46
CA VAL A 25 -13.41 12.78 -9.04
C VAL A 25 -14.05 11.41 -8.91
N GLY A 26 -13.27 10.42 -8.45
CA GLY A 26 -13.80 9.09 -8.18
C GLY A 26 -14.88 9.15 -7.08
N CYS A 27 -15.85 8.24 -7.14
CA CYS A 27 -16.76 8.04 -6.02
C CYS A 27 -15.96 7.57 -4.80
N GLU A 28 -16.39 8.00 -3.61
CA GLU A 28 -15.88 7.41 -2.37
C GLU A 28 -16.12 5.90 -2.40
N ALA A 29 -15.07 5.12 -2.12
CA ALA A 29 -15.20 3.67 -1.99
C ALA A 29 -16.16 3.38 -0.83
N ARG A 30 -17.10 2.45 -1.02
CA ARG A 30 -17.95 1.99 0.08
C ARG A 30 -17.08 1.43 1.21
N PRO A 31 -17.58 1.37 2.45
CA PRO A 31 -16.82 0.75 3.53
C PRO A 31 -16.29 -0.63 3.16
N GLY A 32 -14.97 -0.79 3.16
CA GLY A 32 -14.28 -2.03 2.77
C GLY A 32 -14.14 -2.31 1.27
N GLU A 33 -14.72 -1.48 0.41
CA GLU A 33 -14.47 -1.52 -1.03
C GLU A 33 -13.02 -1.12 -1.30
N SER A 34 -12.37 -1.87 -2.21
CA SER A 34 -10.97 -1.61 -2.52
C SER A 34 -10.82 -0.28 -3.23
N TYR A 35 -9.84 0.53 -2.82
CA TYR A 35 -9.47 1.72 -3.55
C TYR A 35 -8.90 1.36 -4.92
N ALA A 36 -9.06 2.27 -5.89
CA ALA A 36 -8.31 2.20 -7.14
C ALA A 36 -6.81 2.23 -6.81
N GLU A 37 -6.03 1.43 -7.52
CA GLU A 37 -4.61 1.27 -7.19
C GLU A 37 -3.85 2.60 -7.36
N VAL A 38 -3.37 3.13 -6.24
CA VAL A 38 -2.42 4.24 -6.18
C VAL A 38 -1.01 3.70 -5.97
N ASP A 39 -0.03 4.41 -6.54
CA ASP A 39 1.37 3.97 -6.60
C ASP A 39 2.00 3.69 -5.23
N PHE A 40 3.05 2.87 -5.29
CA PHE A 40 3.66 2.10 -4.20
C PHE A 40 4.39 2.92 -3.13
N ASP A 41 4.65 4.20 -3.37
CA ASP A 41 5.58 4.98 -2.55
C ASP A 41 4.89 6.12 -1.81
N ASP A 42 4.25 5.76 -0.68
CA ASP A 42 3.97 6.73 0.37
C ASP A 42 5.09 6.62 1.43
N PRO A 43 6.08 7.53 1.42
CA PRO A 43 7.18 7.52 2.39
C PRO A 43 6.71 7.79 3.82
N GLU A 44 5.52 8.36 4.01
CA GLU A 44 4.91 8.56 5.32
C GLU A 44 4.12 7.32 5.79
N GLY A 45 3.94 6.34 4.89
CA GLY A 45 3.10 5.16 5.09
C GLY A 45 1.64 5.45 4.75
N ALA A 46 0.82 4.40 4.66
CA ALA A 46 -0.59 4.53 4.31
C ALA A 46 -1.29 5.65 5.12
N GLU A 47 -2.09 6.51 4.49
CA GLU A 47 -2.84 7.60 5.15
C GLU A 47 -3.55 7.16 6.45
N ALA A 48 -4.10 5.94 6.47
CA ALA A 48 -4.74 5.33 7.64
C ALA A 48 -3.81 5.16 8.86
N LEU A 49 -2.50 5.20 8.64
CA LEU A 49 -1.41 5.15 9.59
C LEU A 49 -0.75 6.52 9.82
N SER A 50 -1.38 7.63 9.43
CA SER A 50 -0.86 8.98 9.70
C SER A 50 -0.42 9.12 11.17
N GLY A 51 0.78 9.69 11.36
CA GLY A 51 1.46 9.80 12.65
C GLY A 51 2.12 8.51 13.18
N TYR A 52 2.13 7.43 12.39
CA TYR A 52 2.74 6.15 12.75
C TYR A 52 3.57 5.57 11.59
N THR A 53 4.87 5.45 11.80
CA THR A 53 5.78 4.82 10.83
C THR A 53 5.73 3.30 10.97
N SER A 54 5.16 2.61 9.97
CA SER A 54 5.12 1.14 9.90
C SER A 54 6.42 0.53 9.37
N ARG A 55 7.14 1.26 8.52
CA ARG A 55 8.40 0.82 7.90
C ARG A 55 9.47 0.51 8.97
N GLY A 56 10.10 -0.66 8.85
CA GLY A 56 11.13 -1.12 9.77
C GLY A 56 10.62 -1.68 11.09
N LYS A 57 9.30 -1.69 11.32
CA LYS A 57 8.69 -2.32 12.50
C LYS A 57 8.37 -3.78 12.24
N THR A 58 8.17 -4.54 13.32
CA THR A 58 7.72 -5.93 13.24
C THR A 58 6.26 -5.99 12.81
N VAL A 59 5.89 -7.07 12.11
CA VAL A 59 4.50 -7.34 11.73
C VAL A 59 3.58 -7.34 12.96
N ALA A 60 4.04 -7.88 14.09
CA ALA A 60 3.28 -7.87 15.34
C ALA A 60 2.91 -6.45 15.80
N ALA A 61 3.89 -5.54 15.80
CA ALA A 61 3.70 -4.16 16.25
C ALA A 61 2.72 -3.41 15.34
N VAL A 62 2.86 -3.59 14.03
CA VAL A 62 1.98 -2.93 13.04
C VAL A 62 0.56 -3.52 13.10
N ARG A 63 0.41 -4.84 13.26
CA ARG A 63 -0.90 -5.48 13.46
C ARG A 63 -1.59 -4.97 14.72
N ALA A 64 -0.86 -4.80 15.82
CA ALA A 64 -1.40 -4.26 17.06
C ALA A 64 -1.90 -2.82 16.87
N GLU A 65 -1.13 -1.99 16.17
CA GLU A 65 -1.52 -0.61 15.87
C GLU A 65 -2.76 -0.54 14.96
N LEU A 66 -2.81 -1.35 13.91
CA LEU A 66 -3.97 -1.42 13.02
C LEU A 66 -5.23 -1.84 13.79
N ARG A 67 -5.13 -2.88 14.65
CA ARG A 67 -6.25 -3.30 15.50
C ARG A 67 -6.71 -2.19 16.45
N ARG A 68 -5.78 -1.44 17.05
CA ARG A 68 -6.09 -0.28 17.92
C ARG A 68 -6.89 0.78 17.17
N ARG A 69 -6.65 0.93 15.87
CA ARG A 69 -7.36 1.86 14.97
C ARG A 69 -8.63 1.26 14.34
N GLY A 70 -9.00 0.02 14.66
CA GLY A 70 -10.15 -0.66 14.05
C GLY A 70 -9.91 -1.13 12.60
N LEU A 71 -8.66 -1.26 12.19
CA LEU A 71 -8.25 -1.65 10.84
C LEU A 71 -7.76 -3.10 10.79
N ARG A 72 -7.94 -3.73 9.63
CA ARG A 72 -7.39 -5.05 9.30
C ARG A 72 -6.07 -4.91 8.53
N ALA A 73 -5.15 -5.86 8.77
CA ALA A 73 -3.95 -6.03 7.98
C ALA A 73 -4.16 -7.14 6.94
N ASP A 74 -4.03 -6.81 5.66
CA ASP A 74 -3.82 -7.77 4.59
C ASP A 74 -2.32 -7.80 4.26
N HIS A 75 -1.80 -8.93 3.77
CA HIS A 75 -0.35 -9.16 3.69
C HIS A 75 0.12 -9.39 2.26
N ARG A 76 1.26 -8.78 1.94
CA ARG A 76 1.97 -8.99 0.68
C ARG A 76 3.42 -9.29 0.98
N LEU A 77 3.95 -10.39 0.44
CA LEU A 77 5.38 -10.71 0.55
C LEU A 77 6.15 -9.91 -0.46
N LEU A 78 7.22 -9.25 -0.03
CA LEU A 78 8.07 -8.43 -0.87
C LEU A 78 9.41 -9.14 -1.09
N TRP A 79 9.75 -9.36 -2.36
CA TRP A 79 11.07 -9.79 -2.81
C TRP A 79 11.82 -8.61 -3.39
N ARG A 80 13.09 -8.47 -3.00
CA ARG A 80 14.04 -7.55 -3.61
C ARG A 80 15.02 -8.34 -4.45
N TYR A 81 15.23 -7.90 -5.67
CA TYR A 81 16.18 -8.50 -6.58
C TYR A 81 17.52 -7.74 -6.56
N PRO A 82 18.65 -8.40 -6.86
CA PRO A 82 19.98 -7.76 -6.83
C PRO A 82 20.14 -6.59 -7.80
N ASP A 83 19.33 -6.54 -8.86
CA ASP A 83 19.29 -5.48 -9.87
C ASP A 83 18.52 -4.22 -9.41
N GLY A 84 17.98 -4.22 -8.19
CA GLY A 84 17.21 -3.12 -7.62
C GLY A 84 15.70 -3.23 -7.85
N GLY A 85 15.23 -4.20 -8.64
CA GLY A 85 13.81 -4.46 -8.84
C GLY A 85 13.15 -5.06 -7.61
N PHE A 86 11.82 -4.98 -7.56
CA PHE A 86 11.03 -5.63 -6.53
C PHE A 86 9.78 -6.30 -7.10
N ALA A 87 9.40 -7.40 -6.47
CA ALA A 87 8.12 -8.05 -6.73
C ALA A 87 7.39 -8.31 -5.43
N ASP A 88 6.06 -8.31 -5.49
CA ASP A 88 5.26 -8.74 -4.38
C ASP A 88 4.06 -9.61 -4.79
N GLN A 89 3.55 -10.36 -3.83
CA GLN A 89 2.34 -11.16 -4.01
C GLN A 89 1.48 -11.13 -2.75
N PRO A 90 0.14 -11.16 -2.89
CA PRO A 90 -0.75 -11.31 -1.74
C PRO A 90 -0.59 -12.71 -1.13
N VAL A 91 -0.59 -12.78 0.20
CA VAL A 91 -0.55 -14.05 0.94
C VAL A 91 -1.53 -14.06 2.11
N PRO A 92 -2.02 -15.22 2.52
CA PRO A 92 -2.82 -15.32 3.74
C PRO A 92 -2.00 -14.98 4.98
N ALA A 93 -2.66 -14.39 5.99
CA ALA A 93 -2.00 -13.90 7.21
C ALA A 93 -1.22 -14.98 7.99
N GLY A 94 -1.62 -16.25 7.87
CA GLY A 94 -0.94 -17.40 8.49
C GLY A 94 0.41 -17.76 7.86
N SER A 95 0.72 -17.20 6.69
CA SER A 95 2.04 -17.34 6.04
C SER A 95 3.04 -16.27 6.49
N ILE A 96 2.65 -15.37 7.39
CA ILE A 96 3.49 -14.28 7.90
C ILE A 96 3.79 -14.49 9.37
N GLU A 97 5.07 -14.54 9.70
CA GLU A 97 5.53 -14.56 11.08
C GLU A 97 5.51 -13.15 11.69
N ASP A 98 5.13 -13.07 12.97
CA ASP A 98 5.02 -11.80 13.69
C ASP A 98 6.35 -11.04 13.84
N GLY A 99 7.47 -11.76 13.80
CA GLY A 99 8.82 -11.20 13.88
C GLY A 99 9.36 -10.61 12.57
N TRP A 100 8.67 -10.81 11.44
CA TRP A 100 9.11 -10.28 10.16
C TRP A 100 8.95 -8.76 10.10
N ILE A 101 9.67 -8.13 9.17
CA ILE A 101 9.77 -6.67 9.09
C ILE A 101 8.86 -6.12 8.00
N VAL A 102 8.10 -5.08 8.32
CA VAL A 102 7.29 -4.35 7.35
C VAL A 102 8.20 -3.41 6.55
N ALA A 103 8.26 -3.60 5.22
CA ALA A 103 8.97 -2.71 4.28
C ALA A 103 8.20 -1.43 4.00
N GLY A 104 6.87 -1.53 4.01
CA GLY A 104 5.96 -0.45 3.64
C GLY A 104 4.52 -0.88 3.83
N SER A 105 3.61 0.05 3.59
CA SER A 105 2.17 -0.18 3.74
C SER A 105 1.42 0.71 2.78
N ARG A 106 0.29 0.23 2.25
CA ARG A 106 -0.61 1.02 1.41
C ARG A 106 -2.07 0.90 1.85
N PRO A 107 -2.90 1.94 1.71
CA PRO A 107 -4.33 1.81 1.91
C PRO A 107 -4.89 0.80 0.90
N ARG A 108 -5.65 -0.18 1.37
CA ARG A 108 -6.38 -1.12 0.50
C ARG A 108 -7.84 -0.73 0.39
N SER A 109 -8.45 -0.36 1.50
CA SER A 109 -9.82 0.14 1.61
C SER A 109 -9.95 0.99 2.88
N SER A 110 -11.14 1.51 3.15
CA SER A 110 -11.42 2.25 4.38
C SER A 110 -11.26 1.44 5.68
N VAL A 111 -11.13 0.10 5.59
CA VAL A 111 -11.01 -0.80 6.75
C VAL A 111 -9.77 -1.70 6.69
N ALA A 112 -8.99 -1.63 5.61
CA ALA A 112 -7.87 -2.53 5.39
C ALA A 112 -6.63 -1.81 4.84
N VAL A 113 -5.48 -2.26 5.30
CA VAL A 113 -4.16 -1.81 4.85
C VAL A 113 -3.38 -3.04 4.38
N ASP A 114 -2.81 -2.95 3.19
CA ASP A 114 -1.84 -3.94 2.71
C ASP A 114 -0.49 -3.66 3.35
N LEU A 115 0.08 -4.65 4.03
CA LEU A 115 1.43 -4.62 4.58
C LEU A 115 2.39 -5.36 3.66
N PHE A 116 3.42 -4.67 3.18
CA PHE A 116 4.53 -5.27 2.43
C PHE A 116 5.57 -5.78 3.41
N VAL A 117 5.79 -7.09 3.42
CA VAL A 117 6.60 -7.75 4.43
C VAL A 117 7.89 -8.29 3.80
N ILE A 118 9.02 -7.90 4.38
CA ILE A 118 10.34 -8.47 4.07
C ILE A 118 10.42 -9.83 4.74
N LEU A 119 10.80 -10.82 3.95
CA LEU A 119 11.03 -12.19 4.39
C LEU A 119 12.13 -12.23 5.45
N GLY A 120 11.84 -12.88 6.59
CA GLY A 120 12.83 -13.15 7.63
C GLY A 120 13.75 -14.33 7.28
N PRO A 121 14.77 -14.62 8.10
CA PRO A 121 15.76 -15.70 7.89
C PRO A 121 15.20 -17.14 7.80
N GLY A 122 13.89 -17.34 7.92
CA GLY A 122 13.22 -18.65 7.84
C GLY A 122 12.25 -18.82 6.68
N ALA A 123 12.06 -17.82 5.83
CA ALA A 123 10.93 -17.79 4.89
C ALA A 123 11.05 -18.75 3.67
N GLY A 124 12.16 -19.46 3.54
CA GLY A 124 12.45 -20.29 2.36
C GLY A 124 12.67 -19.46 1.09
N PRO A 125 12.91 -20.11 -0.07
CA PRO A 125 13.07 -19.40 -1.33
C PRO A 125 11.77 -18.72 -1.77
N ALA A 126 11.89 -17.70 -2.62
CA ALA A 126 10.75 -17.11 -3.30
C ALA A 126 9.91 -18.21 -3.99
N PRO A 127 8.57 -18.19 -3.85
CA PRO A 127 7.72 -19.09 -4.61
C PRO A 127 7.90 -18.83 -6.10
N ASP A 128 7.94 -19.90 -6.89
CA ASP A 128 8.03 -19.81 -8.34
C ASP A 128 6.85 -18.98 -8.87
N PRO A 129 7.09 -17.84 -9.54
CA PRO A 129 6.05 -17.00 -10.13
C PRO A 129 5.07 -17.76 -11.03
N ARG A 130 5.54 -18.83 -11.68
CA ARG A 130 4.74 -19.69 -12.57
C ARG A 130 3.84 -20.67 -11.83
N LYS A 131 4.06 -20.85 -10.51
CA LYS A 131 3.29 -21.73 -9.63
C LYS A 131 2.52 -20.97 -8.56
N ALA A 132 2.71 -19.65 -8.48
CA ALA A 132 1.98 -18.80 -7.57
C ALA A 132 0.50 -18.79 -7.93
N THR A 133 -0.36 -19.01 -6.93
CA THR A 133 -1.83 -19.02 -7.12
C THR A 133 -2.38 -17.63 -7.49
N ALA A 134 -1.61 -16.57 -7.23
CA ALA A 134 -1.82 -15.23 -7.73
C ALA A 134 -0.53 -14.75 -8.43
N PRO A 135 -0.61 -14.14 -9.62
CA PRO A 135 0.57 -13.66 -10.32
C PRO A 135 1.27 -12.56 -9.50
N PRO A 136 2.60 -12.60 -9.33
CA PRO A 136 3.33 -11.54 -8.65
C PRO A 136 3.27 -10.25 -9.46
N ARG A 137 3.25 -9.13 -8.75
CA ARG A 137 3.33 -7.80 -9.35
C ARG A 137 4.78 -7.34 -9.36
N TRP A 138 5.23 -6.89 -10.51
CA TRP A 138 6.60 -6.44 -10.75
C TRP A 138 6.67 -4.92 -10.77
N TYR A 139 7.76 -4.38 -10.24
CA TYR A 139 8.04 -2.96 -10.23
C TYR A 139 9.51 -2.71 -10.54
N ASP A 140 9.75 -1.72 -11.38
CA ASP A 140 11.09 -1.24 -11.68
C ASP A 140 11.56 -0.28 -10.57
N ALA A 141 12.87 -0.25 -10.31
CA ALA A 141 13.44 0.82 -9.52
C ALA A 141 13.26 2.14 -10.28
N ALA A 142 12.60 3.13 -9.68
CA ALA A 142 12.60 4.48 -10.23
C ALA A 142 14.07 4.95 -10.35
N GLY A 143 14.50 5.19 -11.58
CA GLY A 143 15.82 5.75 -11.89
C GLY A 143 15.97 7.19 -11.46
#